data_AF-A0A9D1K2V7-F1
#
_entry.id   AF-A0A9D1K2V7-F1
#
_cell.length_a   1.000
_cell.length_b   1.000
_cell.length_c   1.000
_cell.angle_alpha   90.00
_cell.angle_beta   90.00
_cell.angle_gamma   90.00
#
_symmetry.space_group_name_H-M   'P 1'
#
loop_
_entity.id
_entity.type
_entity.pdbx_description
1 polymer ?
#
loop_
_entity_poly.entity_id
_entity_poly.type
_entity_poly.pdbx_seq_one_letter_code
_entity_poly.pdbx_strand_id
1 'polypeptide(L)'
;MKNTTLCYLERGGCLLMLHRTKKETDENKGKWIGVGGKLEEGESPEEGAAREVLEETGYTLLSSRYRGIVTFVSDEWGTEYMHLFTSDHFCGKEIVCEEGDLAWIPKEELFSLPMWEGDRIFLRLLDQDIPFFSLKLTYRGDTLVKASLNGKALPFPTDVLGKQKNPI
;
A
#
# COMPACT_ATOMS: atom_id res chain seq x y z
N MET A 1 -8.36 15.24 -6.74
CA MET A 1 -7.01 14.67 -6.60
C MET A 1 -6.79 14.46 -5.12
N LYS A 2 -6.48 13.23 -4.71
CA LYS A 2 -6.33 12.84 -3.29
C LYS A 2 -4.84 12.62 -2.99
N ASN A 3 -4.39 12.95 -1.78
CA ASN A 3 -3.11 12.50 -1.24
C ASN A 3 -3.39 11.59 -0.05
N THR A 4 -2.77 10.43 -0.03
CA THR A 4 -2.96 9.39 0.99
C THR A 4 -1.63 8.83 1.42
N THR A 5 -1.61 8.17 2.57
CA THR A 5 -0.47 7.38 3.03
C THR A 5 -0.89 5.92 3.12
N LEU A 6 0.09 5.03 2.94
CA LEU A 6 -0.07 3.62 3.21
C LEU A 6 1.22 3.10 3.84
N CYS A 7 1.12 2.49 5.01
CA CYS A 7 2.21 1.95 5.78
C CYS A 7 2.04 0.44 5.95
N TYR A 8 3.10 -0.31 5.63
CA TYR A 8 3.20 -1.74 5.92
C TYR A 8 4.06 -1.96 7.16
N LEU A 9 3.42 -2.35 8.27
CA LEU A 9 4.14 -2.75 9.48
C LEU A 9 4.66 -4.18 9.32
N GLU A 10 5.93 -4.41 9.66
CA GLU A 10 6.59 -5.70 9.54
C GLU A 10 6.92 -6.28 10.91
N ARG A 11 6.56 -7.54 11.16
CA ARG A 11 6.94 -8.25 12.38
C ARG A 11 6.99 -9.75 12.13
N GLY A 12 8.13 -10.38 12.43
CA GLY A 12 8.27 -11.83 12.39
C GLY A 12 8.02 -12.47 11.00
N GLY A 13 8.38 -11.77 9.91
CA GLY A 13 8.12 -12.24 8.55
C GLY A 13 6.69 -12.03 8.06
N CYS A 14 5.84 -11.37 8.85
CA CYS A 14 4.48 -10.99 8.47
C CYS A 14 4.39 -9.48 8.19
N LEU A 15 3.42 -9.10 7.36
CA LEU A 15 2.94 -7.72 7.22
C LEU A 15 1.60 -7.57 7.92
N LEU A 16 1.38 -6.44 8.60
CA LEU A 16 0.05 -6.06 9.05
C LEU A 16 -0.77 -5.57 7.86
N MET A 17 -1.90 -6.23 7.63
CA MET A 17 -2.84 -5.93 6.56
C MET A 17 -4.21 -5.58 7.15
N LEU A 18 -4.94 -4.69 6.48
CA LEU A 18 -6.30 -4.32 6.82
C LEU A 18 -7.27 -4.91 5.79
N HIS A 19 -8.22 -5.74 6.23
CA HIS A 19 -9.31 -6.23 5.40
C HIS A 19 -10.50 -5.29 5.44
N ARG A 20 -10.77 -4.63 4.31
CA ARG A 20 -11.76 -3.56 4.20
C ARG A 20 -13.17 -4.10 4.04
N THR A 21 -13.87 -4.35 5.16
CA THR A 21 -15.19 -5.01 5.16
C THR A 21 -16.34 -4.14 5.67
N LYS A 22 -16.04 -3.04 6.37
CA LYS A 22 -17.04 -2.32 7.20
C LYS A 22 -17.77 -1.18 6.49
N LYS A 23 -17.19 -0.53 5.48
CA LYS A 23 -17.80 0.59 4.76
C LYS A 23 -18.68 0.11 3.58
N GLU A 24 -19.87 0.71 3.41
CA GLU A 24 -20.79 0.32 2.33
C GLU A 24 -20.28 0.72 0.95
N THR A 25 -19.81 1.97 0.81
CA THR A 25 -19.20 2.53 -0.40
C THR A 25 -17.72 2.79 -0.14
N ASP A 26 -16.87 1.89 -0.63
CA ASP A 26 -15.44 1.93 -0.45
C ASP A 26 -14.75 1.33 -1.67
N GLU A 27 -13.80 2.06 -2.25
CA GLU A 27 -13.02 1.62 -3.42
C GLU A 27 -12.21 0.34 -3.12
N ASN A 28 -11.93 0.10 -1.83
CA ASN A 28 -11.20 -1.06 -1.34
C ASN A 28 -12.09 -2.15 -0.74
N LYS A 29 -13.42 -2.09 -0.89
CA LYS A 29 -14.34 -3.05 -0.27
C LYS A 29 -14.00 -4.50 -0.64
N GLY A 30 -13.80 -5.34 0.37
CA GLY A 30 -13.42 -6.74 0.27
C GLY A 30 -11.94 -7.01 -0.04
N LYS A 31 -11.13 -5.97 -0.23
CA LYS A 31 -9.70 -6.06 -0.55
C LYS A 31 -8.84 -5.91 0.71
N TRP A 32 -7.64 -6.46 0.66
CA TRP A 32 -6.61 -6.35 1.68
C TRP A 32 -5.61 -5.28 1.28
N ILE A 33 -5.42 -4.29 2.15
CA ILE A 33 -4.52 -3.15 1.93
C ILE A 33 -3.58 -2.96 3.13
N GLY A 34 -2.60 -2.07 2.99
CA GLY A 34 -1.83 -1.59 4.14
C GLY A 34 -2.67 -0.67 5.04
N VAL A 35 -2.05 -0.18 6.10
CA VAL A 35 -2.68 0.73 7.08
C VAL A 35 -2.44 2.17 6.62
N GLY A 36 -3.46 3.02 6.62
CA GLY A 36 -3.28 4.38 6.13
C GLY A 36 -4.56 5.05 5.65
N GLY A 37 -4.45 6.35 5.38
CA GLY A 37 -5.59 7.17 5.01
C GLY A 37 -5.19 8.48 4.36
N LYS A 38 -6.10 9.45 4.37
CA LYS A 38 -5.93 10.73 3.67
C LYS A 38 -5.05 11.66 4.48
N LEU A 39 -4.21 12.43 3.80
CA LEU A 39 -3.50 13.54 4.42
C LEU A 39 -4.47 14.66 4.80
N GLU A 40 -4.27 15.21 5.99
CA GLU A 40 -4.90 16.44 6.45
C GLU A 40 -4.13 17.68 5.98
N GLU A 41 -4.77 18.85 6.07
CA GLU A 41 -4.14 20.11 5.70
C GLU A 41 -2.96 20.41 6.63
N GLY A 42 -1.79 20.63 6.03
CA GLY A 42 -0.56 20.93 6.76
C GLY A 42 0.30 19.71 7.11
N GLU A 43 -0.18 18.49 6.89
CA GLU A 43 0.60 17.27 7.13
C GLU A 43 1.66 17.03 6.04
N SER A 44 2.87 16.71 6.47
CA SER A 44 3.81 15.93 5.66
C SER A 44 3.32 14.48 5.52
N PRO A 45 3.75 13.75 4.47
CA PRO A 45 3.46 12.33 4.33
C PRO A 45 3.88 11.49 5.54
N GLU A 46 4.98 11.84 6.20
CA GLU A 46 5.48 11.18 7.40
C GLU A 46 4.54 11.39 8.60
N GLU A 47 4.06 12.61 8.81
CA GLU A 47 3.09 12.93 9.88
C GLU A 47 1.78 12.19 9.66
N GLY A 48 1.24 12.23 8.44
CA GLY A 48 0.01 11.51 8.11
C GLY A 48 0.16 10.00 8.28
N ALA A 49 1.28 9.40 7.85
CA ALA A 49 1.51 7.97 8.03
C ALA A 49 1.60 7.58 9.52
N ALA A 50 2.23 8.42 10.35
CA ALA A 50 2.32 8.18 11.79
C ALA A 50 0.95 8.32 12.48
N ARG A 51 0.15 9.33 12.12
CA ARG A 51 -1.20 9.53 12.64
C ARG A 51 -2.10 8.36 12.27
N GLU A 52 -2.20 8.03 10.98
CA GLU A 52 -3.09 6.96 10.48
C GLU A 52 -2.74 5.61 11.10
N VAL A 53 -1.44 5.26 11.22
CA VAL A 53 -1.03 4.03 11.89
C VAL A 53 -1.49 4.01 13.35
N LEU A 54 -1.34 5.12 14.07
CA LEU A 54 -1.78 5.21 15.46
C LEU A 54 -3.30 5.05 15.58
N GLU A 55 -4.07 5.76 14.74
CA GLU A 55 -5.53 5.76 14.76
C GLU A 55 -6.12 4.40 14.38
N GLU A 56 -5.59 3.75 13.35
CA GLU A 56 -6.16 2.50 12.84
C GLU A 56 -5.71 1.26 13.62
N THR A 57 -4.51 1.29 14.22
CA THR A 57 -3.88 0.08 14.80
C THR A 57 -3.52 0.21 16.27
N GLY A 58 -3.44 1.43 16.81
CA GLY A 58 -2.94 1.65 18.17
C GLY A 58 -1.42 1.52 18.31
N TYR A 59 -0.68 1.32 17.20
CA TYR A 59 0.77 1.30 17.21
C TYR A 59 1.35 2.71 17.00
N THR A 60 2.40 3.04 17.72
CA THR A 60 3.20 4.24 17.50
C THR A 60 4.44 3.88 16.70
N LEU A 61 4.61 4.50 15.53
CA LEU A 61 5.83 4.38 14.73
C LEU A 61 7.01 5.00 15.47
N LEU A 62 8.07 4.21 15.67
CA LEU A 62 9.33 4.72 16.24
C LEU A 62 10.37 4.99 15.14
N SER A 63 10.22 4.32 14.00
CA SER A 63 10.87 4.70 12.75
C SER A 63 9.98 4.28 11.57
N SER A 64 10.17 4.92 10.43
CA SER A 64 9.55 4.51 9.18
C SER A 64 10.51 4.80 8.03
N ARG A 65 10.36 4.05 6.93
CA ARG A 65 11.07 4.30 5.68
C ARG A 65 10.08 4.69 4.61
N TYR A 66 10.28 5.85 4.01
CA TYR A 66 9.51 6.28 2.85
C TYR A 66 9.99 5.51 1.61
N ARG A 67 9.13 4.65 1.07
CA ARG A 67 9.49 3.64 0.05
C ARG A 67 9.22 4.09 -1.37
N GLY A 68 8.22 4.93 -1.57
CA GLY A 68 7.87 5.39 -2.90
C GLY A 68 6.57 6.16 -2.92
N ILE A 69 6.27 6.69 -4.10
CA ILE A 69 4.99 7.34 -4.39
C ILE A 69 4.30 6.56 -5.50
N VAL A 70 3.03 6.23 -5.27
CA VAL A 70 2.18 5.53 -6.22
C VAL A 70 1.09 6.47 -6.72
N THR A 71 1.08 6.76 -8.02
CA THR A 71 0.00 7.52 -8.66
C THR A 71 -1.03 6.56 -9.22
N PHE A 72 -2.22 6.51 -8.62
CA PHE A 72 -3.37 5.84 -9.18
C PHE A 72 -4.17 6.80 -10.05
N VAL A 73 -4.51 6.35 -11.25
CA VAL A 73 -5.40 7.06 -12.18
C VAL A 73 -6.56 6.13 -12.51
N SER A 74 -7.73 6.42 -11.97
CA SER A 74 -8.98 5.69 -12.23
C SER A 74 -9.97 6.59 -12.97
N ASP A 75 -10.72 6.01 -13.90
CA ASP A 75 -11.86 6.64 -14.57
C ASP A 75 -13.11 6.73 -13.67
N GLU A 76 -13.19 5.92 -12.61
CA GLU A 76 -14.30 5.92 -11.64
C GLU A 76 -13.98 6.76 -10.39
N TRP A 77 -12.75 6.63 -9.85
CA TRP A 77 -12.37 7.18 -8.55
C TRP A 77 -11.47 8.43 -8.61
N GLY A 78 -11.05 8.80 -9.83
CA GLY A 78 -10.17 9.94 -10.09
C GLY A 78 -8.69 9.64 -9.86
N THR A 79 -7.93 10.66 -9.49
CA THR A 79 -6.47 10.55 -9.27
C THR A 79 -6.11 10.62 -7.79
N GLU A 80 -5.24 9.71 -7.37
CA GLU A 80 -4.67 9.60 -6.04
C GLU A 80 -3.14 9.52 -6.10
N TYR A 81 -2.47 10.24 -5.20
CA TYR A 81 -1.06 10.06 -4.88
C TYR A 81 -0.95 9.39 -3.51
N MET A 82 -0.54 8.14 -3.51
CA MET A 82 -0.35 7.35 -2.30
C MET A 82 1.13 7.31 -1.93
N HIS A 83 1.45 7.82 -0.75
CA HIS A 83 2.77 7.82 -0.16
C HIS A 83 2.99 6.51 0.60
N LEU A 84 3.93 5.68 0.12
CA LEU A 84 4.12 4.33 0.60
C LEU A 84 5.26 4.23 1.62
N PHE A 85 4.98 3.65 2.79
CA PHE A 85 5.91 3.49 3.90
C PHE A 85 6.01 2.02 4.35
N THR A 86 7.13 1.69 4.98
CA THR A 86 7.30 0.45 5.76
C THR A 86 7.87 0.78 7.14
N SER A 87 7.55 -0.02 8.15
CA SER A 87 8.17 0.07 9.47
C SER A 87 8.28 -1.29 10.15
N ASP A 88 9.46 -1.62 10.66
CA ASP A 88 9.73 -2.78 11.52
C ASP A 88 9.99 -2.37 12.99
N HIS A 89 9.90 -1.07 13.29
CA HIS A 89 10.18 -0.53 14.61
C HIS A 89 9.05 0.40 15.07
N PHE A 90 8.19 -0.15 15.93
CA PHE A 90 7.01 0.48 16.49
C PHE A 90 6.70 -0.11 17.86
N CYS A 91 5.87 0.57 18.65
CA CYS A 91 5.43 0.10 19.97
C CYS A 91 3.92 0.30 20.15
N GLY A 92 3.37 -0.16 21.26
CA GLY A 92 1.94 -0.08 21.55
C GLY A 92 1.24 -1.44 21.48
N LYS A 93 -0.09 -1.42 21.50
CA LYS A 93 -0.93 -2.61 21.49
C LYS A 93 -2.01 -2.44 20.45
N GLU A 94 -2.24 -3.50 19.68
CA GLU A 94 -3.28 -3.54 18.66
C GLU A 94 -4.66 -3.20 19.22
N ILE A 95 -5.38 -2.32 18.52
CA ILE A 95 -6.78 -1.98 18.79
C ILE A 95 -7.69 -2.50 17.66
N VAL A 96 -8.99 -2.42 17.88
CA VAL A 96 -9.97 -2.70 16.82
C VAL A 96 -10.04 -1.50 15.88
N CYS A 97 -9.75 -1.75 14.61
CA CYS A 97 -9.90 -0.76 13.56
C CYS A 97 -11.39 -0.59 13.20
N GLU A 98 -11.87 0.66 13.08
CA GLU A 98 -13.26 0.94 12.63
C GLU A 98 -13.45 0.67 11.12
N GLU A 99 -12.35 0.66 10.38
CA GLU A 99 -12.31 0.61 8.92
C GLU A 99 -12.32 -0.82 8.35
N GLY A 100 -12.00 -1.82 9.19
CA GLY A 100 -11.87 -3.22 8.78
C GLY A 100 -11.32 -4.11 9.88
N ASP A 101 -10.81 -5.28 9.47
CA ASP A 101 -10.18 -6.26 10.36
C ASP A 101 -8.67 -6.32 10.10
N LEU A 102 -7.86 -6.11 11.15
CA LEU A 102 -6.41 -6.19 11.07
C LEU A 102 -5.95 -7.64 11.17
N ALA A 103 -4.97 -8.03 10.35
CA ALA A 103 -4.33 -9.33 10.45
C ALA A 103 -2.84 -9.27 10.08
N TRP A 104 -2.02 -10.03 10.82
CA TRP A 104 -0.63 -10.28 10.48
C TRP A 104 -0.55 -11.41 9.45
N ILE A 105 -0.28 -11.07 8.20
CA ILE A 105 -0.24 -12.02 7.09
C ILE A 105 1.21 -12.38 6.77
N PRO A 106 1.56 -13.68 6.71
CA PRO A 106 2.87 -14.12 6.24
C PRO A 106 3.17 -13.58 4.84
N LYS A 107 4.39 -13.08 4.60
CA LYS A 107 4.75 -12.50 3.29
C LYS A 107 4.49 -13.44 2.10
N GLU A 108 4.67 -14.74 2.32
CA GLU A 108 4.42 -15.80 1.33
C GLU A 108 2.94 -15.97 0.96
N GLU A 109 2.02 -15.58 1.85
CA GLU A 109 0.56 -15.67 1.63
C GLU A 109 -0.04 -14.39 1.04
N LEU A 110 0.65 -13.25 1.11
CA LEU A 110 0.15 -11.94 0.66
C LEU A 110 -0.44 -11.99 -0.75
N PHE A 111 0.28 -12.61 -1.69
CA PHE A 111 -0.14 -12.65 -3.09
C PHE A 111 -1.32 -13.60 -3.35
N SER A 112 -1.82 -14.32 -2.36
CA SER A 112 -3.08 -15.08 -2.47
C SER A 112 -4.31 -14.25 -2.09
N LEU A 113 -4.13 -13.13 -1.39
CA LEU A 113 -5.22 -12.32 -0.90
C LEU A 113 -5.93 -11.53 -2.02
N PRO A 114 -7.24 -11.25 -1.87
CA PRO A 114 -7.95 -10.29 -2.71
C PRO A 114 -7.35 -8.89 -2.55
N MET A 115 -6.76 -8.34 -3.61
CA MET A 115 -6.17 -7.00 -3.66
C MET A 115 -6.15 -6.50 -5.10
N TRP A 116 -5.90 -5.20 -5.28
CA TRP A 116 -5.69 -4.62 -6.60
C TRP A 116 -4.46 -5.22 -7.30
N GLU A 117 -4.51 -5.36 -8.63
CA GLU A 117 -3.36 -5.88 -9.40
C GLU A 117 -2.11 -5.00 -9.18
N GLY A 118 -2.31 -3.68 -9.14
CA GLY A 118 -1.26 -2.71 -8.86
C GLY A 118 -0.60 -2.86 -7.49
N ASP A 119 -1.35 -3.31 -6.48
CA ASP A 119 -0.80 -3.55 -5.14
C ASP A 119 0.22 -4.68 -5.16
N ARG A 120 -0.05 -5.72 -5.95
CA ARG A 120 0.91 -6.81 -6.16
C ARG A 120 2.23 -6.33 -6.75
N ILE A 121 2.20 -5.28 -7.58
CA ILE A 121 3.40 -4.72 -8.19
C ILE A 121 4.25 -4.07 -7.10
N PHE A 122 3.71 -3.08 -6.36
CA PHE A 122 4.54 -2.40 -5.37
C PHE A 122 4.89 -3.29 -4.17
N LEU A 123 4.05 -4.25 -3.78
CA LEU A 123 4.39 -5.24 -2.74
C LEU A 123 5.61 -6.08 -3.15
N ARG A 124 5.74 -6.47 -4.43
CA ARG A 124 6.97 -7.11 -4.95
C ARG A 124 8.18 -6.20 -4.90
N LEU A 125 8.01 -4.90 -5.23
CA LEU A 125 9.09 -3.92 -5.15
C LEU A 125 9.56 -3.72 -3.70
N LEU A 126 8.63 -3.71 -2.74
CA LEU A 126 8.94 -3.68 -1.30
C LEU A 126 9.71 -4.93 -0.86
N ASP A 127 9.24 -6.12 -1.26
CA ASP A 127 9.87 -7.40 -0.91
C ASP A 127 11.28 -7.56 -1.51
N GLN A 128 11.50 -7.04 -2.71
CA GLN A 128 12.82 -6.97 -3.36
C GLN A 128 13.75 -5.90 -2.76
N ASP A 129 13.26 -5.14 -1.78
CA ASP A 129 13.94 -4.05 -1.10
C ASP A 129 14.55 -3.00 -2.04
N ILE A 130 13.87 -2.65 -3.13
CA ILE A 130 14.41 -1.68 -4.08
C ILE A 130 14.53 -0.27 -3.45
N PRO A 131 15.39 0.61 -4.00
CA PRO A 131 15.43 2.02 -3.62
C PRO A 131 14.09 2.72 -3.84
N PHE A 132 13.99 3.96 -3.34
CA PHE A 132 12.81 4.80 -3.52
C PHE A 132 12.33 4.80 -4.99
N PHE A 133 11.03 4.60 -5.20
CA PHE A 133 10.46 4.51 -6.53
C PHE A 133 9.22 5.39 -6.73
N SER A 134 8.96 5.74 -7.99
CA SER A 134 7.70 6.31 -8.44
C SER A 134 6.99 5.28 -9.32
N LEU A 135 5.78 4.89 -8.94
CA LEU A 135 4.96 3.95 -9.70
C LEU A 135 3.69 4.67 -10.16
N LYS A 136 3.35 4.58 -11.44
CA LYS A 136 2.05 5.04 -11.96
C LYS A 136 1.23 3.84 -12.39
N LEU A 137 -0.01 3.78 -11.93
CA LEU A 137 -0.99 2.74 -12.23
C LEU A 137 -2.23 3.40 -12.84
N THR A 138 -2.69 2.92 -13.99
CA THR A 138 -3.89 3.44 -14.66
C THR A 138 -4.91 2.33 -14.79
N TYR A 139 -6.12 2.59 -14.32
CA TYR A 139 -7.24 1.67 -14.26
C TYR A 139 -8.38 2.11 -15.19
N ARG A 140 -9.12 1.13 -15.69
CA ARG A 140 -10.44 1.29 -16.32
C ARG A 140 -11.41 0.37 -15.59
N GLY A 141 -12.35 0.95 -14.84
CA GLY A 141 -13.09 0.21 -13.80
C GLY A 141 -12.12 -0.50 -12.86
N ASP A 142 -12.33 -1.80 -12.64
CA ASP A 142 -11.47 -2.62 -11.78
C ASP A 142 -10.19 -3.16 -12.45
N THR A 143 -9.98 -2.89 -13.75
CA THR A 143 -8.89 -3.49 -14.53
C THR A 143 -7.69 -2.56 -14.64
N LEU A 144 -6.49 -3.02 -14.26
CA LEU A 144 -5.24 -2.31 -14.52
C LEU A 144 -4.97 -2.35 -16.03
N VAL A 145 -4.77 -1.20 -16.67
CA VAL A 145 -4.54 -1.11 -18.13
C VAL A 145 -3.17 -0.58 -18.51
N LYS A 146 -2.47 0.09 -17.58
CA LYS A 146 -1.11 0.60 -17.80
C LYS A 146 -0.37 0.74 -16.47
N ALA A 147 0.91 0.37 -16.47
CA ALA A 147 1.81 0.61 -15.36
C ALA A 147 3.14 1.23 -15.84
N SER A 148 3.74 2.09 -15.02
CA SER A 148 5.06 2.70 -15.29
C SER A 148 5.85 2.84 -14.00
N LEU A 149 7.07 2.31 -13.98
CA LEU A 149 7.99 2.38 -12.86
C LEU A 149 9.14 3.34 -13.20
N ASN A 150 9.34 4.37 -12.38
CA ASN A 150 10.36 5.40 -12.55
C ASN A 150 10.32 6.04 -13.95
N GLY A 151 9.10 6.30 -14.45
CA GLY A 151 8.85 6.87 -15.77
C GLY A 151 8.97 5.87 -16.93
N LYS A 152 9.40 4.63 -16.70
CA LYS A 152 9.50 3.58 -17.73
C LYS A 152 8.28 2.67 -17.69
N ALA A 153 7.65 2.47 -18.85
CA ALA A 153 6.51 1.56 -18.96
C ALA A 153 6.90 0.14 -18.56
N LEU A 154 6.04 -0.50 -17.76
CA LEU A 154 6.16 -1.91 -17.41
C LEU A 154 5.47 -2.78 -18.49
N PRO A 155 5.97 -4.00 -18.75
CA PRO A 155 5.30 -4.93 -19.66
C PRO A 155 3.92 -5.32 -19.11
N PHE A 156 2.96 -5.54 -20.01
CA PHE A 156 1.58 -5.89 -19.68
C PHE A 156 1.13 -7.19 -20.39
N PRO A 157 0.49 -8.15 -19.71
CA PRO A 157 0.11 -8.16 -18.29
C PRO A 157 1.33 -8.17 -17.35
N THR A 158 1.20 -7.59 -16.15
CA THR A 158 2.35 -7.29 -15.27
C THR A 158 2.92 -8.51 -14.54
N ASP A 159 2.30 -9.67 -14.74
CA ASP A 159 2.67 -10.99 -14.22
C ASP A 159 4.14 -11.38 -14.51
N VAL A 160 4.73 -10.78 -15.55
CA VAL A 160 6.11 -11.04 -16.00
C VAL A 160 7.16 -10.56 -14.99
N LEU A 161 6.82 -9.63 -14.09
CA LEU A 161 7.74 -9.11 -13.07
C LEU A 161 8.14 -10.17 -12.03
N GLY A 162 7.34 -11.22 -11.85
CA GLY A 162 7.62 -12.29 -10.88
C GLY A 162 8.61 -13.35 -11.32
N LYS A 163 9.07 -13.33 -12.59
CA LYS A 163 10.02 -14.33 -13.14
C LYS A 163 11.41 -13.78 -13.43
N GLN A 164 11.63 -12.48 -13.33
CA GLN A 164 12.94 -11.89 -13.51
C GLN A 164 13.61 -11.71 -12.14
N LYS A 165 14.51 -12.64 -11.79
CA LYS A 165 15.66 -12.28 -10.97
C LYS A 165 16.38 -11.15 -11.73
N ASN A 166 16.46 -9.97 -11.11
CA ASN A 166 17.06 -8.73 -11.61
C ASN A 166 18.11 -8.90 -12.72
N PRO A 167 18.10 -8.06 -13.77
CA PRO A 167 19.32 -7.47 -14.24
C PRO A 167 19.57 -6.19 -13.43
N ILE A 168 20.62 -6.28 -12.61
CA ILE A 168 21.51 -5.23 -12.07
C ILE A 168 21.18 -3.80 -12.55
#